data_AF-A0A645E581-F1
#
_entry.id   AF-A0A645E581-F1
#
_cell.length_a   1.000
_cell.length_b   1.000
_cell.length_c   1.000
_cell.angle_alpha   90.00
_cell.angle_beta   90.00
_cell.angle_gamma   90.00
#
_symmetry.space_group_name_H-M   'P 1'
#
loop_
_entity.id
_entity.type
_entity.pdbx_description
1 polymer ?
#
loop_
_entity_poly.entity_id
_entity_poly.type
_entity_poly.pdbx_seq_one_letter_code
_entity_poly.pdbx_strand_id
1 'polypeptide(L)'
;MSGDRLRLFDGNSDCSVAVRSEPGAYWQLQDNRAWKWKIFQLTILQDVYANRKEQKITFSFQAEQPEKVKVRVDRFGQPADLEFAGKITSEEELKNDAASDRAYLDSLNPPALGAWGGMPGSRERFGLKATGFFHTAKAAGRDVLVTPDGNVFFQLGVCTVSPCDDYTYIKGRGQIYAWLPKYESEYKTAFRGHWATDFAYYLANRIRKTGRPFAGQHIRKRTLH
;
A
#
# COMPACT_ATOMS: atom_id res chain seq x y z
N MET A 1 45.79 6.21 -9.76
CA MET A 1 44.64 7.08 -9.42
C MET A 1 43.40 6.20 -9.39
N SER A 2 42.69 6.22 -8.26
CA SER A 2 41.58 5.31 -7.93
C SER A 2 40.33 5.68 -8.74
N GLY A 3 39.72 4.73 -9.47
CA GLY A 3 38.55 4.92 -10.34
C GLY A 3 37.28 5.50 -9.70
N ASP A 4 36.22 5.57 -10.50
CA ASP A 4 34.99 6.35 -10.23
C ASP A 4 34.27 5.95 -8.93
N ARG A 5 33.83 6.96 -8.15
CA ARG A 5 33.20 6.80 -6.82
C ARG A 5 31.96 7.68 -6.64
N LEU A 6 30.79 7.08 -6.40
CA LEU A 6 29.52 7.77 -6.11
C LEU A 6 29.33 7.66 -4.63
N ARG A 7 29.00 8.78 -4.01
CA ARG A 7 28.68 8.82 -2.59
C ARG A 7 27.30 9.42 -2.42
N LEU A 8 26.40 8.60 -1.87
CA LEU A 8 25.09 9.05 -1.43
C LEU A 8 25.19 9.31 0.08
N PHE A 9 24.66 10.45 0.51
CA PHE A 9 24.62 10.84 1.92
C PHE A 9 23.18 10.97 2.36
N ASP A 10 22.82 10.36 3.48
CA ASP A 10 21.56 10.65 4.16
C ASP A 10 21.79 11.82 5.11
N GLY A 11 21.25 12.99 4.75
CA GLY A 11 21.34 14.20 5.57
C GLY A 11 20.60 14.12 6.91
N ASN A 12 19.86 13.03 7.19
CA ASN A 12 19.23 12.82 8.49
C ASN A 12 20.07 11.97 9.46
N SER A 13 21.06 11.22 8.96
CA SER A 13 21.77 10.22 9.78
C SER A 13 23.29 10.25 9.59
N ASP A 14 23.82 11.22 8.84
CA ASP A 14 25.22 11.32 8.40
C ASP A 14 25.79 10.02 7.80
N CYS A 15 24.90 9.09 7.44
CA CYS A 15 25.26 7.82 6.83
C CYS A 15 25.63 8.06 5.38
N SER A 16 26.62 7.31 4.89
CA SER A 16 26.94 7.33 3.48
C SER A 16 27.07 5.94 2.89
N VAL A 17 26.54 5.80 1.68
CA VAL A 17 26.80 4.66 0.81
C VAL A 17 27.78 5.14 -0.24
N ALA A 18 28.96 4.52 -0.27
CA ALA A 18 29.90 4.71 -1.36
C ALA A 18 29.88 3.49 -2.27
N VAL A 19 29.71 3.74 -3.56
CA VAL A 19 29.79 2.74 -4.62
C VAL A 19 31.07 2.99 -5.40
N ARG A 20 31.85 1.92 -5.60
CA ARG A 20 33.04 1.94 -6.43
C ARG A 20 33.01 0.77 -7.39
N SER A 21 33.31 1.06 -8.65
CA SER A 21 33.46 0.09 -9.73
C SER A 21 34.87 0.13 -10.31
N GLU A 22 35.23 -0.93 -11.03
CA GLU A 22 36.47 -1.00 -11.80
C GLU A 22 36.48 0.01 -12.97
N PRO A 23 37.66 0.42 -13.48
CA PRO A 23 37.75 1.24 -14.68
C PRO A 23 37.04 0.59 -15.89
N GLY A 24 36.23 1.39 -16.60
CA GLY A 24 35.41 0.98 -17.74
C GLY A 24 33.94 0.69 -17.40
N ALA A 25 33.52 0.85 -16.15
CA ALA A 25 32.11 0.83 -15.77
C ALA A 25 31.40 2.11 -16.20
N TYR A 26 30.10 2.02 -16.50
CA TYR A 26 29.21 3.18 -16.53
C TYR A 26 28.12 3.02 -15.47
N TRP A 27 27.63 4.15 -15.01
CA TRP A 27 26.60 4.26 -13.99
C TRP A 27 25.67 5.42 -14.31
N GLN A 28 24.41 5.24 -13.95
CA GLN A 28 23.38 6.23 -14.14
C GLN A 28 22.52 6.30 -12.88
N LEU A 29 22.46 7.48 -12.27
CA LEU A 29 21.45 7.80 -11.29
C LEU A 29 20.30 8.47 -12.03
N GLN A 30 19.15 7.80 -12.09
CA GLN A 30 17.97 8.31 -12.75
C GLN A 30 16.96 8.79 -11.71
N ASP A 31 16.54 10.05 -11.84
CA ASP A 31 15.40 10.60 -11.12
C ASP A 31 14.10 10.19 -11.82
N ASN A 32 13.40 9.20 -11.26
CA ASN A 32 12.19 8.67 -11.88
C ASN A 32 10.93 9.51 -11.61
N ARG A 33 11.06 10.69 -10.96
CA ARG A 33 9.91 11.57 -10.71
C ARG A 33 9.28 12.12 -11.98
N ALA A 34 10.04 12.21 -13.08
CA ALA A 34 9.50 12.52 -14.42
C ALA A 34 8.42 11.53 -14.88
N TRP A 35 8.46 10.28 -14.39
CA TRP A 35 7.47 9.23 -14.66
C TRP A 35 6.54 8.96 -13.46
N LYS A 36 6.46 9.90 -12.51
CA LYS A 36 5.64 9.83 -11.27
C LYS A 36 6.00 8.69 -10.32
N TRP A 37 7.17 8.09 -10.45
CA TRP A 37 7.64 7.10 -9.48
C TRP A 37 8.38 7.81 -8.36
N LYS A 38 8.08 7.45 -7.10
CA LYS A 38 8.71 8.04 -5.91
C LYS A 38 10.02 7.33 -5.53
N ILE A 39 10.81 6.95 -6.54
CA ILE A 39 12.06 6.23 -6.36
C ILE A 39 13.16 6.86 -7.20
N PHE A 40 14.39 6.76 -6.72
CA PHE A 40 15.58 6.92 -7.56
C PHE A 40 16.03 5.54 -7.97
N GLN A 41 16.54 5.42 -9.19
CA GLN A 41 17.15 4.18 -9.68
C GLN A 41 18.65 4.42 -9.88
N LEU A 42 19.47 3.59 -9.23
CA LEU A 42 20.90 3.50 -9.53
C LEU A 42 21.10 2.27 -10.42
N THR A 43 21.51 2.49 -11.65
CA THR A 43 21.92 1.42 -12.57
C THR A 43 23.43 1.44 -12.71
N ILE A 44 24.06 0.27 -12.52
CA ILE A 44 25.50 0.06 -12.73
C ILE A 44 25.61 -0.92 -13.90
N LEU A 45 26.19 -0.46 -15.02
CA LEU A 45 26.41 -1.27 -16.21
C LEU A 45 27.91 -1.45 -16.42
N GLN A 46 28.31 -2.69 -16.71
CA GLN A 46 29.71 -3.04 -16.88
C GLN A 46 29.85 -3.97 -18.07
N ASP A 47 30.75 -3.63 -18.99
CA ASP A 47 31.08 -4.48 -20.12
C ASP A 47 31.78 -5.76 -19.65
N VAL A 48 31.42 -6.89 -20.26
CA VAL A 48 32.04 -8.20 -20.02
C VAL A 48 33.02 -8.50 -21.16
N TYR A 49 34.31 -8.48 -20.87
CA TYR A 49 35.36 -8.79 -21.84
C TYR A 49 35.88 -10.21 -21.68
N ALA A 50 36.16 -10.90 -22.80
CA ALA A 50 36.62 -12.30 -22.82
C ALA A 50 37.91 -12.56 -22.00
N ASN A 51 38.74 -11.53 -21.80
CA ASN A 51 39.99 -11.60 -21.05
C ASN A 51 39.87 -11.10 -19.59
N ARG A 52 38.71 -10.59 -19.15
CA ARG A 52 38.46 -10.23 -17.74
C ARG A 52 37.61 -11.30 -17.07
N LYS A 53 38.25 -12.13 -16.25
CA LYS A 53 37.59 -13.25 -15.55
C LYS A 53 36.87 -12.85 -14.27
N GLU A 54 37.16 -11.67 -13.73
CA GLU A 54 36.57 -11.16 -12.49
C GLU A 54 36.27 -9.67 -12.60
N GLN A 55 35.17 -9.25 -11.99
CA GLN A 55 34.76 -7.85 -11.87
C GLN A 55 34.36 -7.59 -10.43
N LYS A 56 34.87 -6.51 -9.85
CA LYS A 56 34.62 -6.18 -8.45
C LYS A 56 33.77 -4.93 -8.34
N ILE A 57 32.59 -5.09 -7.74
CA ILE A 57 31.78 -3.98 -7.25
C ILE A 57 31.91 -3.99 -5.74
N THR A 58 32.28 -2.84 -5.16
CA THR A 58 32.38 -2.70 -3.70
C THR A 58 31.37 -1.68 -3.20
N PHE A 59 30.52 -2.11 -2.28
CA PHE A 59 29.66 -1.24 -1.49
C PHE A 59 30.35 -1.00 -0.14
N SER A 60 30.62 0.25 0.18
CA SER A 60 31.09 0.65 1.50
C SER A 60 30.00 1.43 2.20
N PHE A 61 29.53 0.88 3.32
CA PHE A 61 28.55 1.52 4.18
C PHE A 61 29.31 2.14 5.35
N GLN A 62 29.24 3.46 5.50
CA GLN A 62 29.54 4.11 6.78
C GLN A 62 28.21 4.47 7.40
N ALA A 63 27.85 3.71 8.43
CA ALA A 63 26.69 3.97 9.26
C ALA A 63 27.17 4.06 10.70
N GLU A 64 27.26 5.27 11.23
CA GLU A 64 26.97 5.43 12.65
C GLU A 64 25.45 5.41 12.74
N GLN A 65 24.91 4.44 13.48
CA GLN A 65 23.49 4.50 13.83
C GLN A 65 23.30 5.82 14.58
N PRO A 66 22.35 6.68 14.17
CA PRO A 66 22.15 7.94 14.88
C PRO A 66 21.88 7.63 16.36
N GLU A 67 22.61 8.29 17.26
CA GLU A 67 22.41 8.11 18.72
C GLU A 67 20.95 8.33 19.13
N LYS A 68 20.24 9.17 18.37
CA LYS A 68 18.80 9.39 18.48
C LYS A 68 18.16 9.34 17.11
N VAL A 69 17.31 8.34 16.88
CA VAL A 69 16.50 8.26 15.67
C VAL A 69 15.17 8.95 15.91
N LYS A 70 14.86 9.95 15.07
CA LYS A 70 13.58 10.65 15.14
C LYS A 70 12.43 9.70 14.78
N VAL A 71 11.44 9.62 15.66
CA VAL A 71 10.18 8.91 15.40
C VAL A 71 9.47 9.57 14.21
N ARG A 72 9.07 8.77 13.23
CA ARG A 72 8.39 9.20 12.00
C ARG A 72 6.96 8.70 11.91
N VAL A 73 6.65 7.61 12.60
CA VAL A 73 5.35 6.95 12.56
C VAL A 73 4.83 6.85 13.99
N ASP A 74 3.64 7.38 14.24
CA ASP A 74 3.00 7.32 15.55
C ASP A 74 2.42 5.93 15.86
N ARG A 75 1.80 5.77 17.04
CA ARG A 75 1.23 4.49 17.49
C ARG A 75 0.07 3.97 16.62
N PHE A 76 -0.54 4.83 15.81
CA PHE A 76 -1.65 4.52 14.93
C PHE A 76 -1.21 4.33 13.46
N GLY A 77 0.10 4.46 13.17
CA GLY A 77 0.64 4.29 11.83
C GLY A 77 0.63 5.58 10.99
N GLN A 78 0.37 6.73 11.60
CA GLN A 78 0.28 8.02 10.91
C GLN A 78 1.63 8.74 10.96
N PRO A 79 1.90 9.71 10.06
CA PRO A 79 3.08 10.53 10.16
C PRO A 79 3.13 11.28 11.50
N ALA A 80 4.18 11.06 12.29
CA ALA A 80 4.28 11.58 13.66
C ALA A 80 4.28 13.12 13.70
N ASP A 81 4.97 13.76 12.75
CA ASP A 81 5.21 15.21 12.73
C ASP A 81 4.17 16.01 11.91
N LEU A 82 3.18 15.35 11.29
CA LEU A 82 2.21 16.03 10.42
C LEU A 82 0.86 16.11 11.12
N GLU A 83 0.33 17.31 11.26
CA GLU A 83 -1.06 17.54 11.67
C GLU A 83 -1.97 17.67 10.45
N PHE A 84 -3.10 16.98 10.47
CA PHE A 84 -4.09 16.98 9.39
C PHE A 84 -5.49 16.67 9.92
N ALA A 85 -6.51 17.12 9.20
CA ALA A 85 -7.90 16.84 9.57
C ALA A 85 -8.18 15.33 9.59
N GLY A 86 -8.75 14.85 10.70
CA GLY A 86 -9.04 13.42 10.89
C GLY A 86 -7.85 12.57 11.39
N LYS A 87 -6.72 13.19 11.76
CA LYS A 87 -5.64 12.47 12.45
C LYS A 87 -6.14 11.92 13.78
N ILE A 88 -5.97 10.62 13.97
CA ILE A 88 -6.39 9.92 15.18
C ILE A 88 -5.42 10.21 16.32
N THR A 89 -5.94 10.63 17.47
CA THR A 89 -5.12 10.92 18.66
C THR A 89 -5.39 9.99 19.84
N SER A 90 -6.51 9.25 19.80
CA SER A 90 -6.94 8.36 20.87
C SER A 90 -7.56 7.05 20.36
N GLU A 91 -7.64 6.03 21.23
CA GLU A 91 -8.34 4.79 20.89
C GLU A 91 -9.87 4.95 20.96
N GLU A 92 -10.34 5.88 21.78
CA GLU A 92 -11.73 6.28 21.90
C GLU A 92 -12.25 6.80 20.56
N GLU A 93 -11.47 7.62 19.84
CA GLU A 93 -11.80 8.04 18.47
C GLU A 93 -12.01 6.85 17.54
N LEU A 94 -11.11 5.85 17.55
CA LEU A 94 -11.26 4.64 16.72
C LEU A 94 -12.54 3.87 17.05
N LYS A 95 -12.90 3.77 18.33
CA LYS A 95 -14.12 3.08 18.78
C LYS A 95 -15.38 3.85 18.35
N ASN A 96 -15.36 5.18 18.52
CA ASN A 96 -16.48 6.05 18.16
C ASN A 96 -16.68 6.17 16.64
N ASP A 97 -15.62 6.01 15.86
CA ASP A 97 -15.64 6.01 14.39
C ASP A 97 -16.65 5.00 13.82
N ALA A 98 -16.89 3.87 14.49
CA ALA A 98 -17.88 2.90 14.03
C ALA A 98 -19.32 3.42 14.06
N ALA A 99 -19.67 4.26 15.05
CA ALA A 99 -20.98 4.89 15.13
C ALA A 99 -21.10 6.03 14.11
N SER A 100 -20.03 6.81 13.92
CA SER A 100 -19.97 7.87 12.92
C SER A 100 -20.10 7.33 11.49
N ASP A 101 -19.35 6.27 11.15
CA ASP A 101 -19.45 5.55 9.86
C ASP A 101 -20.90 5.16 9.58
N ARG A 102 -21.56 4.55 10.57
CA ARG A 102 -22.94 4.08 10.44
C ARG A 102 -23.90 5.25 10.19
N ALA A 103 -23.81 6.30 10.99
CA ALA A 103 -24.65 7.48 10.79
C ALA A 103 -24.45 8.12 9.41
N TYR A 104 -23.21 8.16 8.91
CA TYR A 104 -22.91 8.64 7.56
C TYR A 104 -23.54 7.73 6.50
N LEU A 105 -23.31 6.42 6.56
CA LEU A 105 -23.87 5.46 5.59
C LEU A 105 -25.40 5.48 5.60
N ASP A 106 -26.02 5.55 6.78
CA ASP A 106 -27.49 5.64 6.94
C ASP A 106 -28.06 6.97 6.38
N SER A 107 -27.22 8.01 6.26
CA SER A 107 -27.63 9.29 5.66
C SER A 107 -27.59 9.29 4.12
N LEU A 108 -26.97 8.29 3.50
CA LEU A 108 -26.86 8.19 2.05
C LEU A 108 -28.18 7.71 1.44
N ASN A 109 -28.53 8.29 0.29
CA ASN A 109 -29.67 7.84 -0.53
C ASN A 109 -29.16 7.32 -1.89
N PRO A 110 -28.61 6.09 -1.93
CA PRO A 110 -28.08 5.52 -3.17
C PRO A 110 -29.18 5.27 -4.20
N PRO A 111 -28.86 5.27 -5.50
CA PRO A 111 -29.82 4.92 -6.54
C PRO A 111 -30.33 3.48 -6.33
N ALA A 112 -31.58 3.22 -6.73
CA ALA A 112 -32.11 1.87 -6.75
C ALA A 112 -31.35 1.03 -7.78
N LEU A 113 -30.76 -0.08 -7.32
CA LEU A 113 -30.02 -1.02 -8.16
C LEU A 113 -30.70 -2.40 -8.16
N GLY A 114 -30.58 -3.12 -9.26
CA GLY A 114 -30.94 -4.54 -9.31
C GLY A 114 -30.00 -5.39 -8.44
N ALA A 115 -30.33 -6.68 -8.29
CA ALA A 115 -29.58 -7.62 -7.44
C ALA A 115 -28.08 -7.72 -7.77
N TRP A 116 -27.69 -7.33 -9.00
CA TRP A 116 -26.32 -7.34 -9.50
C TRP A 116 -25.72 -5.95 -9.70
N GLY A 117 -26.35 -4.89 -9.16
CA GLY A 117 -25.89 -3.51 -9.33
C GLY A 117 -26.31 -2.85 -10.66
N GLY A 118 -27.14 -3.52 -11.46
CA GLY A 118 -27.61 -3.00 -12.76
C GLY A 118 -28.72 -1.96 -12.63
N MET A 119 -28.88 -1.12 -13.66
CA MET A 119 -29.96 -0.14 -13.77
C MET A 119 -31.32 -0.83 -14.00
N PRO A 120 -32.28 -0.76 -13.07
CA PRO A 120 -33.56 -1.47 -13.19
C PRO A 120 -34.34 -1.09 -14.47
N GLY A 121 -35.00 -2.07 -15.09
CA GLY A 121 -35.84 -1.88 -16.30
C GLY A 121 -35.06 -1.56 -17.59
N SER A 122 -33.72 -1.54 -17.52
CA SER A 122 -32.88 -1.23 -18.68
C SER A 122 -32.81 -2.39 -19.67
N ARG A 123 -33.04 -3.63 -19.20
CA ARG A 123 -33.15 -4.81 -20.05
C ARG A 123 -34.23 -4.63 -21.11
N GLU A 124 -35.46 -4.38 -20.69
CA GLU A 124 -36.62 -4.24 -21.57
C GLU A 124 -36.46 -2.99 -22.45
N ARG A 125 -36.01 -1.89 -21.85
CA ARG A 125 -35.79 -0.61 -22.55
C ARG A 125 -34.81 -0.72 -23.72
N PHE A 126 -33.76 -1.53 -23.60
CA PHE A 126 -32.70 -1.63 -24.60
C PHE A 126 -32.67 -2.98 -25.33
N GLY A 127 -33.63 -3.88 -25.07
CA GLY A 127 -33.69 -5.20 -25.70
C GLY A 127 -32.51 -6.11 -25.37
N LEU A 128 -31.99 -6.03 -24.14
CA LEU A 128 -30.81 -6.79 -23.70
C LEU A 128 -31.17 -8.22 -23.27
N LYS A 129 -30.21 -9.14 -23.40
CA LYS A 129 -30.40 -10.56 -23.06
C LYS A 129 -29.94 -10.83 -21.63
N ALA A 130 -30.73 -11.63 -20.90
CA ALA A 130 -30.28 -12.24 -19.64
C ALA A 130 -29.57 -13.55 -19.96
N THR A 131 -28.26 -13.60 -19.76
CA THR A 131 -27.43 -14.77 -20.07
C THR A 131 -27.07 -15.59 -18.84
N GLY A 132 -27.40 -15.10 -17.63
CA GLY A 132 -26.92 -15.68 -16.37
C GLY A 132 -25.49 -15.27 -16.00
N PHE A 133 -24.81 -14.48 -16.85
CA PHE A 133 -23.45 -14.00 -16.61
C PHE A 133 -23.30 -12.52 -16.99
N PHE A 134 -22.32 -11.85 -16.39
CA PHE A 134 -21.91 -10.53 -16.88
C PHE A 134 -21.37 -10.66 -18.31
N HIS A 135 -21.78 -9.75 -19.19
CA HIS A 135 -21.33 -9.73 -20.58
C HIS A 135 -21.34 -8.30 -21.14
N THR A 136 -20.83 -8.12 -22.36
CA THR A 136 -20.84 -6.83 -23.06
C THR A 136 -21.96 -6.78 -24.09
N ALA A 137 -22.54 -5.60 -24.30
CA ALA A 137 -23.54 -5.36 -25.33
C ALA A 137 -23.49 -3.91 -25.85
N LYS A 138 -24.31 -3.62 -26.85
CA LYS A 138 -24.59 -2.25 -27.32
C LYS A 138 -25.97 -1.80 -26.81
N ALA A 139 -26.05 -0.64 -26.17
CA ALA A 139 -27.30 0.00 -25.77
C ALA A 139 -27.27 1.48 -26.15
N ALA A 140 -28.29 1.96 -26.88
CA ALA A 140 -28.37 3.34 -27.37
C ALA A 140 -27.07 3.83 -28.05
N GLY A 141 -26.43 2.97 -28.86
CA GLY A 141 -25.19 3.28 -29.59
C GLY A 141 -23.91 3.24 -28.76
N ARG A 142 -23.95 2.83 -27.49
CA ARG A 142 -22.79 2.76 -26.58
C ARG A 142 -22.45 1.33 -26.19
N ASP A 143 -21.17 1.04 -26.02
CA ASP A 143 -20.73 -0.21 -25.38
C ASP A 143 -21.02 -0.17 -23.88
N VAL A 144 -21.66 -1.22 -23.38
CA VAL A 144 -22.05 -1.34 -21.97
C VAL A 144 -21.69 -2.72 -21.43
N LEU A 145 -21.50 -2.79 -20.11
CA LEU A 145 -21.59 -4.05 -19.39
C LEU A 145 -23.07 -4.34 -19.11
N VAL A 146 -23.42 -5.62 -19.06
CA VAL A 146 -24.77 -6.11 -18.78
C VAL A 146 -24.70 -7.14 -17.67
N THR A 147 -25.57 -7.03 -16.68
CA THR A 147 -25.70 -7.95 -15.55
C THR A 147 -26.24 -9.32 -15.96
N PRO A 148 -26.09 -10.36 -15.11
CA PRO A 148 -26.67 -11.69 -15.35
C PRO A 148 -28.17 -11.71 -15.71
N ASP A 149 -28.96 -10.82 -15.10
CA ASP A 149 -30.40 -10.65 -15.33
C ASP A 149 -30.75 -9.72 -16.51
N GLY A 150 -29.74 -9.18 -17.22
CA GLY A 150 -29.90 -8.47 -18.49
C GLY A 150 -29.96 -6.94 -18.39
N ASN A 151 -29.64 -6.34 -17.25
CA ASN A 151 -29.67 -4.90 -17.05
C ASN A 151 -28.31 -4.24 -17.35
N VAL A 152 -28.31 -3.01 -17.87
CA VAL A 152 -27.12 -2.18 -18.04
C VAL A 152 -26.40 -2.02 -16.70
N PHE A 153 -25.09 -2.19 -16.72
CA PHE A 153 -24.21 -2.12 -15.56
C PHE A 153 -23.03 -1.18 -15.83
N PHE A 154 -22.62 -0.46 -14.79
CA PHE A 154 -21.37 0.30 -14.79
C PHE A 154 -20.53 -0.12 -13.60
N GLN A 155 -19.33 -0.64 -13.86
CA GLN A 155 -18.44 -1.12 -12.81
C GLN A 155 -17.69 0.06 -12.18
N LEU A 156 -18.18 0.54 -11.04
CA LEU A 156 -17.42 1.40 -10.14
C LEU A 156 -16.93 0.57 -8.96
N GLY A 157 -15.63 0.62 -8.68
CA GLY A 157 -15.06 -0.14 -7.57
C GLY A 157 -13.72 0.42 -7.14
N VAL A 158 -13.34 0.10 -5.90
CA VAL A 158 -12.03 0.40 -5.34
C VAL A 158 -11.22 -0.90 -5.35
N CYS A 159 -9.96 -0.82 -5.79
CA CYS A 159 -9.03 -1.96 -5.73
C CYS A 159 -8.54 -2.17 -4.28
N THR A 160 -7.75 -3.21 -4.03
CA THR A 160 -7.06 -3.44 -2.73
C THR A 160 -8.00 -3.47 -1.50
N VAL A 161 -9.16 -4.12 -1.64
CA VAL A 161 -10.16 -4.26 -0.56
C VAL A 161 -9.70 -5.22 0.56
N SER A 162 -8.59 -5.92 0.35
CA SER A 162 -7.98 -6.82 1.34
C SER A 162 -6.81 -6.13 2.04
N PRO A 163 -6.65 -6.26 3.37
CA PRO A 163 -5.52 -5.73 4.13
C PRO A 163 -4.26 -6.60 3.95
N CYS A 164 -4.00 -7.02 2.71
CA CYS A 164 -2.80 -7.75 2.33
C CYS A 164 -1.68 -6.82 1.80
N ASP A 165 -2.02 -5.56 1.51
CA ASP A 165 -1.17 -4.62 0.79
C ASP A 165 -0.71 -3.42 1.64
N ASP A 166 -1.09 -3.37 2.92
CA ASP A 166 -0.86 -2.26 3.86
C ASP A 166 0.30 -2.50 4.86
N TYR A 167 1.05 -3.59 4.69
CA TYR A 167 2.18 -3.91 5.55
C TYR A 167 3.37 -2.98 5.30
N THR A 168 3.99 -2.53 6.38
CA THR A 168 5.31 -1.89 6.32
C THR A 168 6.38 -2.81 6.88
N TYR A 169 7.54 -2.85 6.23
CA TYR A 169 8.72 -3.53 6.75
C TYR A 169 9.25 -2.80 8.00
N ILE A 170 9.49 -3.53 9.09
CA ILE A 170 9.87 -2.98 10.40
C ILE A 170 11.26 -3.45 10.87
N LYS A 171 11.77 -4.59 10.38
CA LYS A 171 13.05 -5.14 10.84
C LYS A 171 14.22 -4.22 10.48
N GLY A 172 15.08 -3.91 11.46
CA GLY A 172 16.21 -3.00 11.30
C GLY A 172 15.85 -1.50 11.31
N ARG A 173 14.56 -1.17 11.45
CA ARG A 173 14.06 0.22 11.49
C ARG A 173 12.99 0.44 12.56
N GLY A 174 12.94 -0.40 13.60
CA GLY A 174 11.96 -0.30 14.69
C GLY A 174 11.96 1.08 15.38
N GLN A 175 13.12 1.71 15.46
CA GLN A 175 13.36 2.99 16.12
C GLN A 175 12.68 4.21 15.45
N ILE A 176 12.21 4.10 14.21
CA ILE A 176 11.41 5.19 13.59
C ILE A 176 9.92 5.11 13.94
N TYR A 177 9.49 4.04 14.61
CA TYR A 177 8.09 3.84 15.00
C TYR A 177 7.94 4.13 16.50
N ALA A 178 6.94 4.94 16.87
CA ALA A 178 6.65 5.26 18.27
C ALA A 178 6.25 4.01 19.06
N TRP A 179 5.69 3.01 18.37
CA TRP A 179 5.15 1.81 18.98
C TRP A 179 5.17 0.66 17.98
N LEU A 180 5.69 -0.48 18.41
CA LEU A 180 5.53 -1.77 17.75
C LEU A 180 5.22 -2.81 18.83
N PRO A 181 4.18 -3.64 18.65
CA PRO A 181 3.85 -4.66 19.64
C PRO A 181 4.84 -5.83 19.59
N LYS A 182 4.87 -6.64 20.65
CA LYS A 182 5.52 -7.96 20.59
C LYS A 182 4.72 -8.88 19.65
N TYR A 183 5.40 -9.79 18.97
CA TYR A 183 4.76 -10.73 18.04
C TYR A 183 3.64 -11.55 18.70
N GLU A 184 3.88 -12.07 19.90
CA GLU A 184 2.91 -12.89 20.66
C GLU A 184 1.84 -12.08 21.41
N SER A 185 1.60 -10.82 21.03
CA SER A 185 0.54 -9.99 21.62
C SER A 185 -0.82 -10.24 20.94
N GLU A 186 -1.85 -9.55 21.44
CA GLU A 186 -3.17 -9.49 20.78
C GLU A 186 -3.11 -8.96 19.32
N TYR A 187 -2.01 -8.31 18.93
CA TYR A 187 -1.76 -7.82 17.58
C TYR A 187 -1.07 -8.85 16.66
N LYS A 188 -0.91 -10.11 17.08
CA LYS A 188 -0.23 -11.16 16.30
C LYS A 188 -0.72 -11.26 14.85
N THR A 189 -2.03 -11.12 14.63
CA THR A 189 -2.65 -11.18 13.29
C THR A 189 -2.41 -9.94 12.42
N ALA A 190 -1.80 -8.89 12.98
CA ALA A 190 -1.37 -7.69 12.23
C ALA A 190 0.09 -7.80 11.74
N PHE A 191 0.81 -8.87 12.08
CA PHE A 191 2.12 -9.18 11.50
C PHE A 191 1.99 -10.04 10.26
N ARG A 192 2.90 -9.85 9.31
CA ARG A 192 3.02 -10.73 8.14
C ARG A 192 3.85 -11.96 8.50
N GLY A 193 3.18 -13.11 8.60
CA GLY A 193 3.82 -14.39 8.87
C GLY A 193 4.52 -14.45 10.24
N HIS A 194 5.24 -15.53 10.52
CA HIS A 194 5.87 -15.74 11.83
C HIS A 194 7.19 -14.99 12.03
N TRP A 195 7.79 -14.45 10.95
CA TRP A 195 9.08 -13.77 11.06
C TRP A 195 8.96 -12.35 11.63
N ALA A 196 7.73 -11.83 11.79
CA ALA A 196 7.42 -10.52 12.35
C ALA A 196 8.25 -9.39 11.70
N THR A 197 8.55 -9.51 10.41
CA THR A 197 9.34 -8.55 9.64
C THR A 197 8.53 -7.36 9.17
N ASP A 198 7.21 -7.54 9.06
CA ASP A 198 6.28 -6.56 8.53
C ASP A 198 5.05 -6.46 9.43
N PHE A 199 4.52 -5.24 9.55
CA PHE A 199 3.41 -4.93 10.43
C PHE A 199 2.38 -4.03 9.73
N ALA A 200 1.10 -4.33 9.89
CA ALA A 200 -0.03 -3.58 9.34
C ALA A 200 -0.72 -2.76 10.42
N TYR A 201 -0.46 -1.44 10.44
CA TYR A 201 -1.09 -0.54 11.41
C TYR A 201 -2.61 -0.44 11.21
N TYR A 202 -3.12 -0.57 9.99
CA TYR A 202 -4.56 -0.62 9.75
C TYR A 202 -5.19 -1.85 10.41
N LEU A 203 -4.56 -3.03 10.33
CA LEU A 203 -5.02 -4.21 11.07
C LEU A 203 -4.95 -4.00 12.59
N ALA A 204 -3.88 -3.39 13.10
CA ALA A 204 -3.78 -3.06 14.51
C ALA A 204 -4.87 -2.08 14.98
N ASN A 205 -5.17 -1.05 14.18
CA ASN A 205 -6.26 -0.10 14.45
C ASN A 205 -7.62 -0.77 14.37
N ARG A 206 -7.81 -1.74 13.49
CA ARG A 206 -9.03 -2.54 13.46
C ARG A 206 -9.17 -3.44 14.69
N ILE A 207 -8.08 -4.00 15.20
CA ILE A 207 -8.08 -4.72 16.47
C ILE A 207 -8.47 -3.78 17.61
N ARG A 208 -7.90 -2.56 17.69
CA ARG A 208 -8.30 -1.52 18.66
C ARG A 208 -9.79 -1.15 18.57
N LYS A 209 -10.29 -0.97 17.34
CA LYS A 209 -11.69 -0.59 17.05
C LYS A 209 -12.69 -1.70 17.40
N THR A 210 -12.29 -2.97 17.32
CA THR A 210 -13.23 -4.11 17.44
C THR A 210 -12.97 -5.03 18.63
N GLY A 211 -11.82 -4.91 19.28
CA GLY A 211 -11.36 -5.82 20.33
C GLY A 211 -11.09 -7.25 19.84
N ARG A 212 -10.98 -7.48 18.52
CA ARG A 212 -10.88 -8.82 17.94
C ARG A 212 -9.68 -8.94 16.99
N PRO A 213 -8.89 -10.01 17.08
CA PRO A 213 -7.86 -10.32 16.09
C PRO A 213 -8.42 -10.36 14.67
N PHE A 214 -7.57 -10.06 13.68
CA PHE A 214 -7.95 -10.17 12.28
C PHE A 214 -8.09 -11.63 11.87
N ALA A 215 -9.26 -12.00 11.36
CA ALA A 215 -9.47 -13.24 10.63
C ALA A 215 -9.85 -12.92 9.18
N GLY A 216 -9.28 -13.61 8.19
CA GLY A 216 -9.50 -13.33 6.77
C GLY A 216 -10.96 -13.34 6.32
N GLN A 217 -11.84 -14.02 7.07
CA GLN A 217 -13.30 -14.04 6.81
C GLN A 217 -14.02 -12.74 7.18
N HIS A 218 -13.39 -11.83 7.94
CA HIS A 218 -14.03 -10.60 8.44
C HIS A 218 -14.12 -9.46 7.41
N ILE A 219 -13.48 -9.58 6.25
CA ILE A 219 -13.57 -8.55 5.18
C ILE A 219 -15.00 -8.44 4.62
N ARG A 220 -15.76 -9.55 4.63
CA ARG A 220 -17.06 -9.63 3.93
C ARG A 220 -18.20 -8.84 4.56
N LYS A 221 -18.17 -8.56 5.87
CA LYS A 221 -19.33 -8.00 6.60
C LYS A 221 -19.30 -6.48 6.82
N ARG A 222 -18.25 -5.77 6.39
CA ARG A 222 -18.17 -4.32 6.61
C ARG A 222 -17.83 -3.51 5.36
N THR A 223 -17.16 -4.12 4.38
CA THR A 223 -16.91 -3.46 3.10
C THR A 223 -18.08 -3.58 2.11
N LEU A 224 -19.01 -4.48 2.37
CA LEU A 224 -20.17 -4.75 1.52
C LEU A 224 -21.50 -4.23 2.12
N HIS A 225 -21.43 -3.55 3.26
CA HIS A 225 -22.58 -2.93 3.93
C HIS A 225 -22.43 -1.42 3.91
#